data_AF-A0A0C1F4D3-F1
#
_entry.id   AF-A0A0C1F4D3-F1
#
_cell.length_a   1.000
_cell.length_b   1.000
_cell.length_c   1.000
_cell.angle_alpha   90.00
_cell.angle_beta   90.00
_cell.angle_gamma   90.00
#
_symmetry.space_group_name_H-M   'P 1'
#
loop_
_entity.id
_entity.type
_entity.pdbx_description
1 polymer ?
#
loop_
_entity_poly.entity_id
_entity_poly.type
_entity_poly.pdbx_seq_one_letter_code
_entity_poly.pdbx_strand_id
1 'polypeptide(L)'
;MVLVKEKNNQYIQYRFGKKNKIELEFPTERNADSWKLFSYNYYMRGGGKANSGQEIANMAFTQNGFQYLVYSTYFSEDESMQTGILITNLATQKRTRIKGIIKTRKESLFYLQENSLLKLEEDGGLDF
;
A
#
# COMPACT_ATOMS: atom_id res chain seq x y z
N MET A 1 -6.90 -6.32 -6.75
CA MET A 1 -6.10 -6.03 -5.54
C MET A 1 -7.04 -5.55 -4.46
N VAL A 2 -6.94 -6.10 -3.25
CA VAL A 2 -7.73 -5.67 -2.08
C VAL A 2 -6.84 -5.75 -0.84
N LEU A 3 -6.80 -4.68 -0.06
CA LEU A 3 -6.31 -4.69 1.31
C LEU A 3 -7.53 -4.78 2.24
N VAL A 4 -7.54 -5.80 3.09
CA VAL A 4 -8.62 -6.06 4.05
C VAL A 4 -8.11 -5.77 5.44
N LYS A 5 -8.80 -4.88 6.15
CA LYS A 5 -8.64 -4.62 7.58
C LYS A 5 -9.92 -5.06 8.26
N GLU A 6 -9.81 -5.93 9.25
CA GLU A 6 -10.95 -6.30 10.09
C GLU A 6 -11.34 -5.10 10.99
N LYS A 7 -12.64 -4.93 11.28
CA LYS A 7 -13.17 -3.73 11.94
C LYS A 7 -12.58 -3.50 13.34
N ASN A 8 -12.34 -4.58 14.08
CA ASN A 8 -11.78 -4.56 15.43
C ASN A 8 -10.26 -4.80 15.43
N ASN A 9 -9.60 -4.60 14.29
CA ASN A 9 -8.17 -4.83 14.11
C ASN A 9 -7.72 -6.26 14.40
N GLN A 10 -8.61 -7.25 14.29
CA GLN A 10 -8.24 -8.65 14.53
C GLN A 10 -7.19 -9.15 13.53
N TYR A 11 -7.18 -8.62 12.30
CA TYR A 11 -6.15 -8.89 11.31
C TYR A 11 -6.13 -7.84 10.20
N ILE A 12 -5.03 -7.86 9.45
CA ILE A 12 -4.88 -7.22 8.15
C ILE A 12 -4.45 -8.28 7.12
N GLN A 13 -4.96 -8.20 5.90
CA GLN A 13 -4.64 -9.14 4.83
C GLN A 13 -4.68 -8.48 3.47
N TYR A 14 -3.64 -8.71 2.68
CA TYR A 14 -3.56 -8.37 1.27
C TYR A 14 -4.01 -9.54 0.39
N ARG A 15 -4.79 -9.23 -0.67
CA ARG A 15 -5.15 -10.18 -1.72
C ARG A 15 -4.99 -9.60 -3.11
N PHE A 16 -4.47 -10.41 -4.01
CA PHE A 16 -4.41 -10.13 -5.45
C PHE A 16 -4.97 -11.31 -6.24
N GLY A 17 -5.58 -11.03 -7.39
CA GLY A 17 -6.14 -12.04 -8.28
C GLY A 17 -7.36 -11.54 -9.05
N LYS A 18 -8.06 -12.51 -9.64
CA LYS A 18 -9.27 -12.33 -10.44
C LYS A 18 -10.52 -12.56 -9.58
N LYS A 19 -11.69 -12.15 -10.09
CA LYS A 19 -12.98 -12.30 -9.40
C LYS A 19 -13.21 -13.69 -8.80
N ASN A 20 -12.79 -14.74 -9.49
CA ASN A 20 -13.03 -16.13 -9.11
C ASN A 20 -11.75 -16.89 -8.70
N LYS A 21 -10.61 -16.21 -8.59
CA LYS A 21 -9.33 -16.84 -8.25
C LYS A 21 -8.42 -15.87 -7.50
N ILE A 22 -8.09 -16.21 -6.26
CA ILE A 22 -7.03 -15.54 -5.52
C ILE A 22 -5.70 -16.08 -6.06
N GLU A 23 -4.84 -15.17 -6.51
CA GLU A 23 -3.51 -15.47 -7.03
C GLU A 23 -2.41 -15.19 -5.99
N LEU A 24 -2.66 -14.27 -5.05
CA LEU A 24 -1.81 -14.00 -3.91
C LEU A 24 -2.67 -13.68 -2.69
N GLU A 25 -2.33 -14.26 -1.55
CA GLU A 25 -2.89 -13.94 -0.24
C GLU A 25 -1.75 -13.84 0.76
N PHE A 26 -1.72 -12.74 1.51
CA PHE A 26 -0.71 -12.50 2.53
C PHE A 26 -1.23 -11.65 3.68
N PRO A 27 -0.91 -12.00 4.94
CA PRO A 27 -0.54 -13.35 5.36
C PRO A 27 -1.71 -14.32 5.16
N THR A 28 -1.42 -15.61 5.10
CA THR A 28 -2.47 -16.65 5.02
C THR A 28 -3.29 -16.71 6.31
N GLU A 29 -2.62 -16.54 7.46
CA GLU A 29 -3.27 -16.50 8.76
C GLU A 29 -3.92 -15.14 9.04
N ARG A 30 -5.13 -15.18 9.60
CA ARG A 30 -5.91 -13.98 9.94
C ARG A 30 -5.96 -13.80 11.46
N ASN A 31 -4.87 -13.31 12.03
CA ASN A 31 -4.72 -13.04 13.46
C ASN A 31 -4.03 -11.70 13.71
N ALA A 32 -3.91 -11.31 14.98
CA ALA A 32 -3.34 -10.01 15.36
C ALA A 32 -1.85 -9.86 15.00
N ASP A 33 -1.12 -10.97 14.80
CA ASP A 33 0.28 -10.90 14.39
C ASP A 33 0.46 -10.51 12.93
N SER A 34 -0.60 -10.63 12.11
CA SER A 34 -0.58 -10.18 10.71
C SER A 34 -0.12 -8.74 10.54
N TRP A 35 -0.45 -7.86 11.48
CA TRP A 35 -0.05 -6.45 11.46
C TRP A 35 1.45 -6.24 11.45
N LYS A 36 2.20 -7.11 12.11
CA LYS A 36 3.67 -7.04 12.21
C LYS A 36 4.37 -7.43 10.92
N LEU A 37 3.65 -8.03 9.98
CA LEU A 37 4.18 -8.52 8.70
C LEU A 37 4.12 -7.47 7.59
N PHE A 38 3.57 -6.30 7.90
CA PHE A 38 3.48 -5.17 6.99
C PHE A 38 4.24 -3.99 7.57
N SER A 39 4.92 -3.24 6.70
CA SER A 39 5.37 -1.90 7.00
C SER A 39 4.48 -0.86 6.35
N TYR A 40 4.37 0.31 6.98
CA TYR A 40 3.61 1.44 6.48
C TYR A 40 4.45 2.69 6.53
N ASN A 41 4.49 3.42 5.42
CA ASN A 41 5.15 4.71 5.31
C ASN A 41 4.15 5.72 4.75
N TYR A 42 4.13 6.90 5.35
CA TYR A 42 3.25 7.98 4.97
C TYR A 42 4.02 9.30 4.96
N TYR A 43 3.88 10.03 3.85
CA TYR A 43 4.46 11.35 3.67
C TYR A 43 3.38 12.31 3.20
N MET A 44 3.34 13.49 3.82
CA MET A 44 2.41 14.54 3.45
C MET A 44 3.12 15.90 3.47
N ARG A 45 2.99 16.63 2.36
CA ARG A 45 3.40 18.03 2.22
C ARG A 45 2.19 18.82 1.76
N GLY A 46 1.69 19.70 2.64
CA GLY A 46 0.60 20.62 2.32
C GLY A 46 1.02 21.80 1.44
N GLY A 47 0.11 22.76 1.24
CA GLY A 47 0.37 24.01 0.51
C GLY A 47 -0.07 24.02 -0.96
N GLY A 48 -0.72 22.95 -1.42
CA GLY A 48 -1.27 22.85 -2.77
C GLY A 48 -0.22 23.07 -3.87
N LYS A 49 -0.66 23.51 -5.05
CA LYS A 49 0.21 23.73 -6.22
C LYS A 49 1.41 24.63 -5.91
N ALA A 50 1.22 25.65 -5.09
CA ALA A 50 2.26 26.63 -4.75
C ALA A 50 3.44 26.02 -3.97
N ASN A 51 3.24 24.87 -3.33
CA ASN A 51 4.27 24.17 -2.56
C ASN A 51 4.53 22.75 -3.09
N SER A 52 4.12 22.48 -4.34
CA SER A 52 4.12 21.13 -4.92
C SER A 52 3.55 20.11 -3.93
N GLY A 53 2.41 20.45 -3.33
CA GLY A 53 1.78 19.65 -2.28
C GLY A 53 1.58 18.21 -2.75
N GLN A 54 1.91 17.26 -1.90
CA GLN A 54 1.90 15.84 -2.22
C GLN A 54 1.51 15.00 -1.01
N GLU A 55 0.86 13.89 -1.26
CA GLU A 55 0.48 12.91 -0.25
C GLU A 55 0.81 11.52 -0.79
N ILE A 56 1.61 10.76 -0.04
CA ILE A 56 2.13 9.46 -0.45
C ILE A 56 1.92 8.50 0.71
N ALA A 57 1.20 7.40 0.46
CA ALA A 57 1.08 6.29 1.39
C ALA A 57 1.59 5.03 0.71
N ASN A 58 2.43 4.30 1.42
CA ASN A 58 2.99 3.02 1.01
C ASN A 58 2.74 2.00 2.11
N MET A 59 2.29 0.81 1.72
CA MET A 59 2.26 -0.35 2.58
C MET A 59 3.06 -1.45 1.88
N ALA A 60 4.02 -2.03 2.58
CA ALA A 60 4.90 -3.03 2.02
C ALA A 60 4.93 -4.33 2.83
N PHE A 61 5.18 -5.43 2.12
CA PHE A 61 5.48 -6.73 2.71
C PHE A 61 6.37 -7.54 1.77
N THR A 62 6.95 -8.62 2.28
CA THR A 62 7.75 -9.56 1.47
C THR A 62 7.16 -10.96 1.52
N GLN A 63 7.15 -11.63 0.37
CA GLN A 63 6.73 -13.03 0.27
C GLN A 63 7.47 -13.70 -0.88
N ASN A 64 8.02 -14.90 -0.64
CA ASN A 64 8.67 -15.75 -1.65
C ASN A 64 9.76 -15.04 -2.48
N GLY A 65 10.58 -14.19 -1.84
CA GLY A 65 11.67 -13.47 -2.51
C GLY A 65 11.24 -12.25 -3.32
N PHE A 66 9.99 -11.80 -3.18
CA PHE A 66 9.47 -10.57 -3.77
C PHE A 66 9.05 -9.60 -2.67
N GLN A 67 9.32 -8.32 -2.88
CA GLN A 67 8.70 -7.23 -2.12
C GLN A 67 7.50 -6.72 -2.90
N TYR A 68 6.42 -6.51 -2.18
CA TYR A 68 5.16 -5.98 -2.68
C TYR A 68 4.92 -4.65 -1.97
N LEU A 69 4.84 -3.56 -2.74
CA LEU A 69 4.56 -2.23 -2.23
C LEU A 69 3.26 -1.74 -2.85
N VAL A 70 2.21 -1.64 -2.03
CA VAL A 70 0.93 -1.04 -2.39
C VAL A 70 1.03 0.45 -2.12
N TYR A 71 0.71 1.27 -3.11
CA TYR A 71 0.83 2.72 -2.98
C TYR A 71 -0.48 3.45 -3.27
N SER A 72 -0.65 4.60 -2.64
CA SER A 72 -1.56 5.67 -3.07
C SER A 72 -0.77 6.97 -3.10
N THR A 73 -0.93 7.75 -4.16
CA THR A 73 -0.31 9.06 -4.28
C THR A 73 -1.30 10.12 -4.73
N TYR A 74 -1.05 11.34 -4.30
CA TYR A 74 -1.67 12.56 -4.79
C TYR A 74 -0.57 13.60 -5.00
N PHE A 75 -0.59 14.25 -6.16
CA PHE A 75 0.27 15.39 -6.47
C PHE A 75 -0.59 16.57 -6.89
N SER A 76 -0.43 17.69 -6.22
CA SER A 76 -1.26 18.88 -6.48
C SER A 76 -0.85 19.62 -7.75
N GLU A 77 0.40 19.50 -8.21
CA GLU A 77 0.93 20.20 -9.40
C GLU A 77 0.05 19.96 -10.63
N ASP A 78 -0.34 18.71 -10.85
CA ASP A 78 -1.18 18.26 -11.95
C ASP A 78 -2.53 17.68 -11.47
N GLU A 79 -2.83 17.80 -10.17
CA GLU A 79 -4.01 17.22 -9.52
C GLU A 79 -4.15 15.70 -9.77
N SER A 80 -3.02 15.00 -9.93
CA SER A 80 -3.03 13.58 -10.21
C SER A 80 -3.17 12.73 -8.96
N MET A 81 -4.01 11.70 -9.04
CA MET A 81 -4.06 10.62 -8.07
C MET A 81 -3.65 9.31 -8.73
N GLN A 82 -2.81 8.54 -8.05
CA GLN A 82 -2.44 7.20 -8.51
C GLN A 82 -2.55 6.19 -7.37
N THR A 83 -2.74 4.93 -7.75
CA THR A 83 -2.67 3.80 -6.84
C THR A 83 -2.23 2.59 -7.63
N GLY A 84 -1.66 1.60 -6.97
CA GLY A 84 -1.22 0.38 -7.62
C GLY A 84 -0.36 -0.46 -6.71
N ILE A 85 0.38 -1.37 -7.34
CA ILE A 85 1.38 -2.18 -6.68
C ILE A 85 2.68 -2.17 -7.48
N LEU A 86 3.79 -1.97 -6.77
CA LEU A 86 5.13 -2.17 -7.25
C LEU A 86 5.64 -3.50 -6.70
N ILE A 87 6.07 -4.39 -7.59
CA ILE A 87 6.59 -5.72 -7.25
C ILE A 87 8.07 -5.73 -7.60
N THR A 88 8.91 -5.94 -6.60
CA THR A 88 10.37 -6.00 -6.77
C THR A 88 10.82 -7.43 -6.51
N ASN A 89 11.46 -8.05 -7.51
CA ASN A 89 12.18 -9.29 -7.30
C ASN A 89 13.47 -8.99 -6.52
N LEU A 90 13.61 -9.52 -5.30
CA LEU A 90 14.72 -9.16 -4.41
C LEU A 90 16.07 -9.73 -4.87
N ALA A 91 16.07 -10.81 -5.65
CA ALA A 91 17.31 -11.41 -6.18
C ALA A 91 17.86 -10.62 -7.37
N THR A 92 17.00 -10.13 -8.25
CA THR A 92 17.39 -9.46 -9.52
C THR A 92 17.22 -7.96 -9.49
N GLN A 93 16.56 -7.42 -8.47
CA GLN A 93 16.12 -6.03 -8.36
C GLN A 93 15.16 -5.57 -9.49
N LYS A 94 14.68 -6.50 -10.32
CA LYS A 94 13.71 -6.19 -11.38
C LYS A 94 12.38 -5.76 -10.76
N ARG A 95 11.90 -4.59 -11.19
CA ARG A 95 10.64 -3.99 -10.77
C ARG A 95 9.54 -4.19 -11.82
N THR A 96 8.34 -4.53 -11.36
CA THR A 96 7.13 -4.60 -12.18
C THR A 96 6.03 -3.78 -11.51
N ARG A 97 5.40 -2.88 -12.27
CA ARG A 97 4.33 -2.02 -11.76
C ARG A 97 2.99 -2.46 -12.34
N ILE A 98 2.00 -2.65 -11.48
CA ILE A 98 0.61 -2.87 -11.87
C ILE A 98 -0.20 -1.66 -11.40
N LYS A 99 -0.69 -0.87 -12.35
CA LYS A 99 -1.51 0.31 -12.06
C LYS A 99 -2.91 -0.11 -11.59
N GLY A 100 -3.36 0.47 -10.49
CA GLY A 100 -4.75 0.36 -10.04
C GLY A 100 -5.67 1.29 -10.82
N ILE A 101 -6.97 0.99 -10.80
CA ILE A 101 -8.00 1.82 -11.43
C ILE A 101 -8.66 2.68 -10.34
N ILE A 102 -8.23 3.94 -10.24
CA ILE A 102 -8.72 4.90 -9.21
C ILE A 102 -10.24 4.98 -9.16
N LYS A 103 -10.93 4.94 -10.31
CA LYS A 103 -12.41 5.00 -10.39
C LYS A 103 -13.13 3.84 -9.69
N THR A 104 -12.44 2.75 -9.40
CA THR A 104 -13.00 1.57 -8.72
C THR A 104 -12.53 1.44 -7.26
N ARG A 105 -11.72 2.39 -6.80
CA ARG A 105 -11.20 2.43 -5.44
C ARG A 105 -12.35 2.70 -4.46
N LYS A 106 -12.47 1.85 -3.44
CA LYS A 106 -13.45 2.04 -2.36
C LYS A 106 -12.95 2.99 -1.28
N GLU A 107 -11.68 2.86 -0.89
CA GLU A 107 -11.05 3.64 0.16
C GLU A 107 -9.59 3.95 -0.19
N SER A 108 -9.00 4.95 0.46
CA SER A 108 -7.60 5.34 0.25
C SER A 108 -6.65 4.72 1.28
N LEU A 109 -5.41 4.44 0.85
CA LEU A 109 -4.35 4.00 1.76
C LEU A 109 -3.92 5.13 2.72
N PHE A 110 -4.17 6.40 2.37
CA PHE A 110 -3.90 7.56 3.23
C PHE A 110 -4.56 7.45 4.61
N TYR A 111 -5.75 6.83 4.68
CA TYR A 111 -6.49 6.65 5.92
C TYR A 111 -6.13 5.36 6.66
N LEU A 112 -5.17 4.57 6.17
CA LEU A 112 -4.86 3.28 6.77
C LEU A 112 -4.29 3.42 8.18
N GLN A 113 -3.57 4.51 8.47
CA GLN A 113 -3.05 4.76 9.81
C GLN A 113 -4.16 5.04 10.82
N GLU A 114 -5.29 5.60 10.37
CA GLU A 114 -6.43 5.87 11.23
C GLU A 114 -6.98 4.55 11.77
N ASN A 115 -6.78 4.32 13.08
CA ASN A 115 -7.23 3.11 13.77
C ASN A 115 -6.57 1.80 13.29
N SER A 116 -5.29 1.81 12.87
CA SER A 116 -4.53 0.58 12.62
C SER A 116 -3.43 0.31 13.66
N LEU A 117 -2.90 -0.92 13.66
CA LEU A 117 -1.78 -1.35 14.49
C LEU A 117 -0.44 -1.31 13.72
N LEU A 118 -0.41 -0.68 12.55
CA LEU A 118 0.80 -0.57 11.74
C LEU A 118 1.78 0.41 12.39
N LYS A 119 3.06 0.03 12.43
CA LYS A 119 4.12 0.96 12.79
C LYS A 119 4.42 1.84 11.59
N LEU A 120 4.53 3.15 11.83
CA LEU A 120 5.02 4.10 10.84
C LEU A 120 6.53 3.93 10.71
N GLU A 121 7.01 3.72 9.48
CA GLU A 121 8.43 3.76 9.16
C GLU A 121 8.80 5.16 8.67
N GLU A 122 9.44 5.96 9.52
CA GLU A 122 9.83 7.34 9.21
C GLU A 122 10.99 7.44 8.20
N ASP A 123 11.86 6.41 8.17
CA ASP A 123 13.05 6.36 7.31
C ASP A 123 12.86 5.46 6.06
N GLY A 124 11.64 4.98 5.83
CA GLY A 124 11.32 4.18 4.65
C GLY A 124 11.45 5.03 3.38
N GLY A 125 12.05 4.48 2.32
CA GLY A 125 12.03 5.13 1.02
C GLY A 125 10.59 5.33 0.51
N LEU A 126 10.34 6.46 -0.17
CA LEU A 126 9.08 6.70 -0.89
C LEU A 126 9.23 6.18 -2.32
N ASP A 127 8.53 5.10 -2.65
CA ASP A 127 8.41 4.60 -4.02
C ASP A 127 6.98 4.88 -4.55
N PHE A 128 6.87 5.35 -5.79
CA PHE A 128 5.59 5.63 -6.46
C PHE A 128 5.68 5.54 -7.98
#